data_AF-A0A1Y5TU31-F1
#
_entry.id   AF-A0A1Y5TU31-F1
#
_cell.length_a   1.000
_cell.length_b   1.000
_cell.length_c   1.000
_cell.angle_alpha   90.00
_cell.angle_beta   90.00
_cell.angle_gamma   90.00
#
_symmetry.space_group_name_H-M   'P 1'
#
loop_
_entity.id
_entity.type
_entity.pdbx_description
1 polymer ?
#
loop_
_entity_poly.entity_id
_entity_poly.type
_entity_poly.pdbx_seq_one_letter_code
_entity_poly.pdbx_strand_id
1 'polypeptide(L)' 'MQQKTPIFVRMRDAKAVFGVSPDTIRRYELQGLQVHRVGKRISSIRVTDYEEFIIKNSEVCGAKRGAE' A
#
# COMPACT_ATOMS: atom_id res chain seq x y z
N MET A 1 17.72 -20.82 2.56
CA MET A 1 16.36 -20.25 2.69
C MET A 1 16.53 -18.75 2.96
N GLN A 2 16.31 -17.88 1.97
CA GLN A 2 16.42 -16.43 2.18
C GLN A 2 15.26 -16.00 3.08
N GLN A 3 15.56 -15.61 4.32
CA GLN A 3 14.61 -14.89 5.16
C GLN A 3 14.29 -13.58 4.43
N LYS A 4 13.11 -13.48 3.81
CA LYS A 4 12.59 -12.20 3.32
C LYS A 4 12.30 -11.36 4.56
N THR A 5 13.27 -10.56 4.98
CA THR A 5 13.11 -9.62 6.08
C THR A 5 11.90 -8.75 5.78
N PRO A 6 10.90 -8.66 6.67
CA PRO A 6 9.71 -7.86 6.40
C PRO A 6 10.12 -6.39 6.27
N ILE A 7 10.00 -5.84 5.06
CA ILE A 7 10.35 -4.46 4.77
C ILE A 7 9.19 -3.58 5.21
N PHE A 8 9.43 -2.74 6.22
CA PHE A 8 8.49 -1.73 6.68
C PHE A 8 8.94 -0.36 6.19
N VAL A 9 8.08 0.29 5.41
CA VAL A 9 8.30 1.64 4.91
C VAL A 9 7.62 2.62 5.83
N ARG A 10 8.37 3.59 6.38
CA ARG A 10 7.78 4.66 7.19
C ARG A 10 6.98 5.61 6.31
N MET A 11 5.98 6.25 6.89
CA MET A 11 5.11 7.18 6.16
C MET A 11 5.87 8.30 5.42
N ARG A 12 6.95 8.82 6.03
CA ARG A 12 7.82 9.84 5.41
C ARG A 12 8.51 9.35 4.12
N ASP A 13 8.79 8.05 4.05
CA ASP A 13 9.50 7.40 2.96
C ASP A 13 8.52 6.81 1.93
N ALA A 14 7.22 6.74 2.25
CA ALA A 14 6.18 6.18 1.39
C ALA A 14 6.12 6.87 0.02
N LYS A 15 6.35 8.18 -0.07
CA LYS A 15 6.40 8.90 -1.34
C LYS A 15 7.59 8.47 -2.19
N ALA A 16 8.75 8.25 -1.59
CA ALA A 16 9.95 7.85 -2.30
C ALA A 16 9.89 6.37 -2.74
N VAL A 17 9.30 5.51 -1.91
CA VAL A 17 9.26 4.06 -2.18
C VAL A 17 8.07 3.67 -3.06
N PHE A 18 6.87 4.15 -2.75
CA PHE A 18 5.65 3.76 -3.44
C PHE A 18 5.19 4.79 -4.47
N GLY A 19 5.83 5.96 -4.54
CA GLY A 19 5.42 7.04 -5.45
C GLY A 19 4.10 7.72 -5.08
N VAL A 20 3.53 7.43 -3.90
CA VAL A 20 2.21 7.94 -3.50
C VAL A 20 2.30 8.92 -2.33
N SER A 21 1.40 9.90 -2.35
CA SER A 21 1.26 10.87 -1.27
C SER A 21 0.68 10.23 -0.01
N PRO A 22 0.97 10.81 1.17
CA PRO A 22 0.40 10.32 2.42
C PRO A 22 -1.13 10.34 2.46
N ASP A 23 -1.77 11.25 1.71
CA ASP A 23 -3.23 11.29 1.56
C ASP A 23 -3.76 10.03 0.84
N THR A 24 -3.09 9.63 -0.24
CA THR A 24 -3.42 8.41 -1.00
C THR A 24 -3.32 7.17 -0.13
N ILE A 25 -2.25 7.04 0.66
CA ILE A 25 -2.10 5.94 1.64
C ILE A 25 -3.27 5.92 2.62
N ARG A 26 -3.73 7.08 3.09
CA ARG A 26 -4.88 7.17 4.01
C ARG A 26 -6.17 6.73 3.33
N ARG A 27 -6.36 7.04 2.04
CA ARG A 27 -7.49 6.50 1.26
C ARG A 27 -7.38 5.00 1.06
N TYR A 28 -6.19 4.47 0.86
CA TYR A 28 -5.97 3.02 0.76
C TYR A 28 -6.28 2.33 2.09
N GLU A 29 -5.90 2.92 3.22
CA GLU A 29 -6.25 2.41 4.55
C GLU A 29 -7.77 2.35 4.75
N LEU A 30 -8.50 3.39 4.34
CA LEU A 30 -9.98 3.38 4.35
C LEU A 30 -10.59 2.31 3.42
N GLN A 31 -9.86 1.90 2.38
CA GLN A 31 -10.24 0.82 1.47
C GLN A 31 -9.78 -0.57 1.95
N GLY A 32 -9.08 -0.66 3.08
CA GLY A 32 -8.64 -1.91 3.68
C GLY A 32 -7.14 -2.22 3.59
N LEU A 33 -6.30 -1.27 3.17
CA LEU A 33 -4.84 -1.41 3.26
C LEU A 33 -4.41 -1.56 4.72
N GLN A 34 -3.65 -2.62 5.00
CA GLN A 34 -3.05 -2.83 6.31
C GLN A 34 -1.92 -1.82 6.54
N VAL A 35 -2.04 -1.04 7.61
CA VAL A 35 -1.02 -0.06 8.02
C VAL A 35 -0.73 -0.17 9.50
N HIS A 36 0.51 0.10 9.88
CA HIS A 36 0.91 0.13 11.27
C HIS A 36 0.72 1.54 11.84
N ARG A 37 -0.17 1.68 12.83
CA ARG A 37 -0.46 2.95 13.50
C ARG A 37 0.29 3.06 14.83
N VAL A 38 0.76 4.27 15.12
CA VAL A 38 1.25 4.66 16.45
C VAL A 38 0.38 5.83 16.92
N GLY A 39 -0.51 5.54 17.88
CA GLY A 39 -1.57 6.46 18.27
C GLY A 39 -2.54 6.74 17.12
N LYS A 40 -2.76 8.02 16.79
CA LYS A 40 -3.67 8.46 15.70
C LYS A 40 -3.01 8.58 14.33
N ARG A 41 -1.71 8.27 14.21
CA ARG A 41 -0.93 8.45 12.97
C ARG A 41 -0.47 7.12 12.40
N ILE A 42 -0.48 7.03 11.06
CA ILE A 42 0.15 5.92 10.33
C ILE A 42 1.66 6.09 10.47
N SER A 43 2.32 5.09 11.06
CA SER A 43 3.75 5.08 11.32
C SER A 43 4.51 4.43 10.17
N SER A 44 4.12 3.21 9.80
CA SER A 44 4.74 2.45 8.73
C SER A 44 3.75 1.51 8.04
N ILE A 45 4.14 1.02 6.87
CA ILE A 45 3.38 0.13 6.02
C ILE A 45 4.31 -1.01 5.63
N ARG A 46 3.85 -2.25 5.71
CA ARG A 46 4.61 -3.37 5.19
C ARG A 46 4.50 -3.37 3.67
N VAL A 47 5.64 -3.48 2.98
CA VAL A 47 5.66 -3.46 1.51
C VAL A 47 4.77 -4.56 0.93
N THR A 48 4.83 -5.78 1.49
CA THR A 48 4.01 -6.91 1.03
C THR A 48 2.51 -6.63 1.14
N ASP A 49 2.04 -6.09 2.27
CA ASP A 49 0.63 -5.71 2.44
C ASP A 49 0.19 -4.63 1.43
N TYR A 50 1.07 -3.68 1.13
CA TYR A 50 0.83 -2.67 0.09
C TYR A 50 0.75 -3.29 -1.30
N GLU A 51 1.71 -4.14 -1.68
CA GLU A 51 1.71 -4.83 -2.97
C GLU A 51 0.46 -5.71 -3.13
N GLU A 52 0.12 -6.52 -2.12
CA GLU A 52 -1.09 -7.33 -2.12
C GLU A 52 -2.36 -6.48 -2.24
N PHE A 53 -2.44 -5.35 -1.54
CA PHE A 53 -3.54 -4.41 -1.65
C PHE A 53 -3.64 -3.84 -3.07
N ILE A 54 -2.53 -3.37 -3.64
CA ILE A 54 -2.52 -2.81 -4.99
C ILE A 54 -2.86 -3.88 -6.02
N ILE A 55 -2.35 -5.11 -5.92
CA ILE A 55 -2.70 -6.20 -6.83
C ILE A 55 -4.21 -6.48 -6.77
N LYS A 56 -4.78 -6.63 -5.57
CA LYS A 56 -6.22 -6.86 -5.37
C LYS A 56 -7.08 -5.72 -5.93
N ASN A 57 -6.67 -4.46 -5.73
CA ASN A 57 -7.44 -3.30 -6.21
C ASN A 57 -7.15 -2.96 -7.68
N SER A 58 -5.99 -3.35 -8.21
CA SER A 58 -5.64 -3.22 -9.62
C SER A 58 -6.46 -4.20 -10.48
N GLU A 59 -6.75 -5.40 -9.98
CA GLU A 59 -7.71 -6.32 -10.62
C GLU A 59 -9.11 -5.69 -10.73
N VAL A 60 -9.51 -4.89 -9.73
CA VAL A 60 -10.76 -4.12 -9.74
C VAL A 60 -10.72 -2.89 -10.69
N CYS A 61 -9.53 -2.44 -11.12
CA CYS A 61 -9.35 -1.34 -12.08
C CYS A 61 -8.97 -1.80 -13.50
N GLY A 62 -8.61 -3.07 -13.69
CA GLY A 62 -8.17 -3.66 -14.97
C GLY A 62 -9.17 -4.59 -15.65
N ALA A 63 -10.27 -4.96 -14.99
CA ALA A 63 -11.23 -5.94 -15.51
C ALA A 63 -12.54 -5.33 -16.07
N LYS A 64 -12.48 -4.15 -16.70
CA LYS A 64 -13.52 -3.71 -17.65
C LYS A 64 -12.90 -3.21 -18.96
N ARG A 65 -12.97 -4.10 -19.97
CA ARG A 65 -13.19 -3.84 -21.41
C ARG A 65 -12.03 -3.11 -22.13
N GLY A 66 -11.45 -3.61 -23.23
CA GLY A 66 -12.06 -4.45 -24.25
C GLY A 66 -13.11 -3.68 -25.06
N ALA A 67 -12.68 -2.69 -25.85
CA ALA A 67 -13.35 -2.00 -26.97
C ALA A 67 -12.34 -0.93 -27.42
N GLU A 68 -11.91 -0.75 -28.65
CA GLU A 68 -12.27 -1.17 -30.01
C GLU A 68 -11.07 -0.80 -30.90
#